data_AF-A0A2W2AKX7-F1
#
_entry.id   AF-A0A2W2AKX7-F1
#
_cell.length_a   1.000
_cell.length_b   1.000
_cell.length_c   1.000
_cell.angle_alpha   90.00
_cell.angle_beta   90.00
_cell.angle_gamma   90.00
#
_symmetry.space_group_name_H-M   'P 1'
#
loop_
_entity.id
_entity.type
_entity.pdbx_description
1 polymer ?
#
loop_
_entity_poly.entity_id
_entity_poly.type
_entity_poly.pdbx_seq_one_letter_code
_entity_poly.pdbx_strand_id
1 'polypeptide(L)'
;MEYEKTVMNLFDLHAGRAAALPGAVPEEEIAITKGLPTPHRGRAKYPFRDMELGDSFFAPGASVIGLHGCARRHRPKRFTCRTLVENGVAGVRVWRIV
;
A
#
# COMPACT_ATOMS: atom_id res chain seq x y z
N MET A 1 -52.01 16.42 29.98
CA MET A 1 -50.71 15.71 29.98
C MET A 1 -50.45 15.21 28.57
N GLU A 2 -49.93 16.10 27.73
CA GLU A 2 -49.81 15.91 26.28
C GLU A 2 -48.33 15.98 25.86
N TYR A 3 -47.44 15.58 26.76
CA TYR A 3 -45.99 15.70 26.60
C TYR A 3 -45.26 14.36 26.55
N GLU A 4 -45.92 13.22 26.79
CA GLU A 4 -45.28 11.90 26.67
C GLU A 4 -45.43 11.26 25.28
N LYS A 5 -46.47 11.63 24.52
CA LYS A 5 -46.68 11.06 23.17
C LYS A 5 -45.72 11.61 22.11
N THR A 6 -45.15 12.79 22.32
CA THR A 6 -44.16 13.37 21.40
C THR A 6 -42.78 12.74 21.56
N VAL A 7 -42.44 12.22 22.75
CA VAL A 7 -41.11 11.63 23.02
C VAL A 7 -41.01 10.22 22.46
N MET A 8 -42.11 9.46 22.43
CA MET A 8 -42.12 8.11 21.84
C MET A 8 -42.03 8.13 20.32
N ASN A 9 -42.46 9.21 19.65
CA ASN A 9 -42.40 9.30 18.19
C ASN A 9 -41.04 9.77 17.65
N LEU A 10 -40.11 10.14 18.53
CA LEU A 10 -38.76 10.54 18.16
C LEU A 10 -37.77 9.36 18.17
N PHE A 11 -38.04 8.32 18.95
CA PHE A 11 -37.22 7.09 18.95
C PHE A 11 -37.60 6.12 17.83
N ASP A 12 -38.86 6.10 17.39
CA ASP A 12 -39.31 5.23 16.29
C ASP A 12 -38.86 5.71 14.89
N LEU A 13 -38.45 6.98 14.74
CA LEU A 13 -37.93 7.48 13.46
C LEU A 13 -36.47 7.07 13.16
N HIS A 14 -35.76 6.46 14.13
CA HIS A 14 -34.40 5.92 13.94
C HIS A 14 -34.35 4.39 13.84
N ALA A 15 -35.46 3.70 14.11
CA ALA A 15 -35.58 2.23 14.05
C ALA A 15 -35.96 1.71 12.64
N GLY A 16 -35.64 2.47 11.59
CA GLY A 16 -36.14 2.25 10.23
C GLY A 16 -35.09 2.45 9.14
N ARG A 17 -33.82 2.12 9.41
CA ARG A 17 -32.83 1.92 8.33
C ARG A 17 -31.76 0.96 8.82
N ALA A 18 -32.11 -0.34 8.83
CA ALA A 18 -31.11 -1.35 8.54
C ALA A 18 -30.56 -1.02 7.15
N ALA A 19 -29.51 -0.21 7.10
CA ALA A 19 -28.70 -0.05 5.92
C ALA A 19 -28.24 -1.46 5.57
N ALA A 20 -28.85 -2.02 4.53
CA ALA A 20 -28.36 -3.20 3.86
C ALA A 20 -26.85 -3.02 3.70
N LEU A 21 -26.08 -3.83 4.42
CA LEU A 21 -24.64 -3.88 4.28
C LEU A 21 -24.37 -4.18 2.79
N PRO A 22 -23.78 -3.24 2.03
CA PRO A 22 -23.55 -3.49 0.63
C PRO A 22 -22.44 -4.55 0.50
N GLY A 23 -22.80 -5.68 -0.09
CA GLY A 23 -21.85 -6.61 -0.71
C GLY A 23 -21.12 -7.52 0.25
N ALA A 24 -21.77 -8.62 0.63
CA ALA A 24 -21.03 -9.87 0.81
C ALA A 24 -20.42 -10.21 -0.56
N VAL A 25 -19.14 -9.90 -0.75
CA VAL A 25 -18.39 -10.38 -1.91
C VAL A 25 -18.35 -11.92 -1.81
N PRO A 26 -18.82 -12.67 -2.81
CA PRO A 26 -18.68 -14.12 -2.78
C PRO A 26 -17.20 -14.46 -2.64
N GLU A 27 -16.88 -15.45 -1.81
CA GLU A 27 -15.53 -16.01 -1.68
C GLU A 27 -15.16 -16.73 -2.99
N GLU A 28 -14.86 -15.97 -4.04
CA GLU A 28 -14.28 -16.50 -5.26
C GLU A 28 -12.83 -16.89 -4.96
N GLU A 29 -12.60 -18.20 -4.86
CA GLU A 29 -11.26 -18.77 -4.71
C GLU A 29 -10.39 -18.37 -5.91
N ILE A 30 -9.27 -17.70 -5.64
CA ILE A 30 -8.34 -17.25 -6.68
C ILE A 30 -7.65 -18.48 -7.29
N ALA A 31 -8.10 -18.92 -8.47
CA ALA A 31 -7.54 -20.08 -9.16
C ALA A 31 -6.12 -19.84 -9.70
N ILE A 32 -5.20 -20.78 -9.46
CA ILE A 32 -3.81 -20.73 -9.96
C ILE A 32 -3.72 -21.34 -11.37
N THR A 33 -3.43 -20.53 -12.38
CA THR A 33 -3.16 -21.01 -13.76
C THR A 33 -1.73 -21.54 -13.89
N LYS A 34 -1.57 -22.76 -14.43
CA LYS A 34 -0.26 -23.43 -14.65
C LYS A 34 0.06 -23.51 -16.15
N GLY A 35 1.34 -23.63 -16.49
CA GLY A 35 1.80 -23.89 -17.87
C GLY A 35 2.04 -22.65 -18.75
N LEU A 36 1.90 -21.44 -18.21
CA LEU A 36 2.27 -20.22 -18.92
C LEU A 36 3.79 -20.01 -18.90
N PRO A 37 4.41 -19.61 -20.02
CA PRO A 37 5.83 -19.31 -20.06
C PRO A 37 6.15 -18.15 -19.12
N THR A 38 7.22 -18.28 -18.32
CA THR A 38 7.66 -17.20 -17.45
C THR A 38 8.27 -16.08 -18.30
N PRO A 39 7.83 -14.81 -18.18
CA PRO A 39 8.42 -13.71 -18.92
C PRO A 39 9.91 -13.57 -18.57
N HIS A 40 10.72 -13.25 -19.58
CA HIS A 40 12.15 -13.06 -19.37
C HIS A 40 12.40 -11.94 -18.34
N ARG A 41 13.17 -12.25 -17.30
CA ARG A 41 13.48 -11.26 -16.25
C ARG A 41 14.46 -10.25 -16.83
N GLY A 42 13.99 -9.01 -17.03
CA GLY A 42 14.86 -7.90 -17.39
C GLY A 42 15.87 -7.53 -16.30
N ARG A 43 16.71 -6.53 -16.58
CA ARG A 43 17.65 -5.98 -15.59
C ARG A 43 16.90 -5.43 -14.38
N ALA A 44 17.53 -5.50 -13.21
CA ALA A 44 16.98 -4.94 -11.98
C ALA A 44 16.73 -3.44 -12.15
N LYS A 45 15.55 -2.97 -11.74
CA LYS A 45 15.13 -1.56 -11.89
C LYS A 45 16.00 -0.59 -11.08
N TYR A 46 16.58 -1.04 -9.98
CA TYR A 46 17.28 -0.20 -9.02
C TYR A 46 18.66 -0.79 -8.65
N PRO A 47 19.68 0.04 -8.39
CA PRO A 47 21.07 -0.39 -8.25
C PRO A 47 21.43 -0.95 -6.86
N PHE A 48 20.48 -1.56 -6.13
CA PHE A 48 20.70 -2.04 -4.76
C PHE A 48 21.89 -2.99 -4.59
N ARG A 49 22.21 -3.77 -5.64
CA ARG A 49 23.29 -4.75 -5.61
C ARG A 49 24.66 -4.07 -5.54
N ASP A 50 24.81 -2.96 -6.24
CA ASP A 50 26.08 -2.28 -6.49
C ASP A 50 26.32 -1.13 -5.50
N MET A 51 25.32 -0.77 -4.68
CA MET A 51 25.49 0.24 -3.62
C MET A 51 26.45 -0.21 -2.51
N GLU A 52 27.38 0.68 -2.19
CA GLU A 52 28.31 0.61 -1.07
C GLU A 52 27.76 1.34 0.17
N LEU A 53 28.40 1.18 1.32
CA LEU A 53 27.94 1.83 2.55
C LEU A 53 28.11 3.34 2.45
N GLY A 54 27.03 4.08 2.73
CA GLY A 54 26.99 5.54 2.55
C GLY A 54 26.41 5.99 1.21
N ASP A 55 26.34 5.09 0.22
CA ASP A 55 25.73 5.43 -1.07
C ASP A 55 24.25 5.74 -0.92
N SER A 56 23.79 6.64 -1.79
CA SER A 56 22.37 6.91 -1.93
C SER A 56 21.97 7.15 -3.38
N PHE A 57 20.74 6.76 -3.72
CA PHE A 57 20.14 7.09 -5.01
C PHE A 57 18.74 7.65 -4.82
N PHE A 58 18.31 8.47 -5.77
CA PHE A 58 16.97 9.02 -5.84
C PHE A 58 16.15 8.30 -6.91
N ALA A 59 14.94 7.89 -6.53
CA ALA A 59 13.98 7.22 -7.41
C ALA A 59 12.78 8.15 -7.66
N PRO A 60 12.75 8.89 -8.78
CA PRO A 60 11.65 9.80 -9.10
C PRO A 60 10.36 9.02 -9.34
N GLY A 61 9.23 9.54 -8.84
CA GLY A 61 7.89 8.93 -9.00
C GLY A 61 7.72 7.55 -8.35
N ALA A 62 8.70 7.10 -7.57
CA ALA A 62 8.62 5.82 -6.88
C ALA A 62 7.85 5.92 -5.56
N SER A 63 7.22 4.83 -5.13
CA SER A 63 6.58 4.75 -3.82
C SER A 63 7.52 4.16 -2.77
N VAL A 64 7.48 4.71 -1.55
CA VAL A 64 8.30 4.22 -0.42
C VAL A 64 8.00 2.76 -0.11
N ILE A 65 6.73 2.36 -0.16
CA ILE A 65 6.29 0.99 0.10
C ILE A 65 6.91 0.02 -0.94
N GLY A 66 6.85 0.38 -2.22
CA GLY A 66 7.44 -0.42 -3.30
C GLY A 66 8.97 -0.54 -3.16
N LEU A 67 9.65 0.55 -2.82
CA LEU A 67 11.09 0.55 -2.59
C LEU A 67 11.50 -0.27 -1.36
N HIS A 68 10.75 -0.18 -0.27
CA HIS A 68 11.00 -1.03 0.90
C HIS A 68 10.88 -2.53 0.55
N GLY A 69 9.87 -2.92 -0.23
CA GLY A 69 9.71 -4.29 -0.71
C GLY A 69 10.90 -4.75 -1.57
N CYS A 70 11.43 -3.86 -2.42
CA CYS A 70 12.63 -4.15 -3.19
C CYS A 70 13.88 -4.27 -2.30
N ALA A 71 14.11 -3.31 -1.42
CA ALA A 71 15.26 -3.27 -0.52
C ALA A 71 15.34 -4.49 0.41
N ARG A 72 14.18 -5.01 0.86
CA ARG A 72 14.10 -6.21 1.71
C ARG A 72 14.64 -7.47 1.02
N ARG A 73 14.62 -7.56 -0.31
CA ARG A 73 15.15 -8.71 -1.06
C ARG A 73 16.68 -8.79 -1.08
N HIS A 74 17.37 -7.73 -0.66
CA HIS A 74 18.82 -7.64 -0.71
C HIS A 74 19.50 -7.93 0.64
N ARG A 75 18.89 -8.73 1.52
CA ARG A 75 19.54 -9.15 2.78
C ARG A 75 20.88 -9.87 2.51
N PRO A 76 21.90 -9.70 3.37
CA PRO A 76 21.88 -9.03 4.68
C PRO A 76 21.94 -7.49 4.62
N LYS A 77 22.13 -6.90 3.43
CA LYS A 77 22.18 -5.45 3.22
C LYS A 77 20.90 -4.78 3.76
N ARG A 78 21.08 -3.65 4.42
CA ARG A 78 20.06 -2.79 5.02
C ARG A 78 20.07 -1.44 4.31
N PHE A 79 18.86 -0.97 4.04
CA PHE A 79 18.62 0.30 3.37
C PHE A 79 17.56 1.06 4.15
N THR A 80 17.70 2.38 4.18
CA THR A 80 16.66 3.29 4.66
C THR A 80 16.07 4.02 3.46
N CYS A 81 14.76 4.24 3.46
CA CYS A 81 14.03 4.88 2.37
C CYS A 81 13.25 6.06 2.95
N ARG A 82 13.27 7.23 2.29
CA ARG A 82 12.46 8.38 2.68
C ARG A 82 11.89 9.07 1.46
N THR A 83 10.62 9.46 1.54
CA THR A 83 10.00 10.34 0.54
C THR A 83 10.61 11.72 0.63
N LEU A 84 10.98 12.29 -0.51
CA LEU A 84 11.42 13.66 -0.61
C LEU A 84 11.16 14.23 -2.00
N VAL A 85 11.17 15.55 -2.10
CA VAL A 85 11.13 16.28 -3.37
C VAL A 85 12.54 16.78 -3.64
N GLU A 86 13.13 16.33 -4.75
CA GLU A 86 14.47 16.73 -5.17
C GLU A 86 14.39 17.42 -6.52
N ASN A 87 14.92 18.66 -6.61
CA ASN A 87 14.85 19.49 -7.82
C ASN A 87 13.42 19.62 -8.39
N GLY A 88 12.42 19.71 -7.50
CA GLY A 88 11.00 19.82 -7.88
C GLY A 88 10.32 18.49 -8.26
N VAL A 89 11.03 17.36 -8.22
CA VAL A 89 10.47 16.04 -8.54
C VAL A 89 10.20 15.27 -7.25
N ALA A 90 8.95 14.84 -7.06
CA ALA A 90 8.59 13.96 -5.95
C ALA A 90 9.12 12.54 -6.19
N GLY A 91 9.75 11.97 -5.18
CA GLY A 91 10.28 10.61 -5.25
C GLY A 91 10.75 10.10 -3.91
N VAL A 92 11.60 9.09 -3.96
CA VAL A 92 12.12 8.41 -2.78
C VAL A 92 13.62 8.33 -2.88
N ARG A 93 14.30 8.80 -1.84
CA ARG A 93 15.73 8.58 -1.68
C ARG A 93 15.97 7.35 -0.81
N VAL A 94 16.95 6.57 -1.24
CA VAL A 94 17.38 5.35 -0.56
C VAL A 94 18.83 5.51 -0.19
N TRP A 95 19.17 5.18 1.05
CA TRP A 95 20.55 5.11 1.52
C TRP A 95 20.89 3.69 1.93
N ARG A 96 22.11 3.27 1.63
CA ARG A 96 22.68 2.03 2.13
C ARG A 96 23.29 2.27 3.50
N ILE A 97 22.80 1.56 4.52
CA ILE A 97 23.17 1.80 5.92
C ILE A 97 24.00 0.67 6.55
N VAL A 98 23.78 -0.60 6.15
CA VAL A 98 24.53 -1.79 6.63
C VAL A 98 24.59 -2.84 5.54
#